data_AF-A0A916F5U7-F1
#
_entry.id   AF-A0A916F5U7-F1
#
_cell.length_a   1.000
_cell.length_b   1.000
_cell.length_c   1.000
_cell.angle_alpha   90.00
_cell.angle_beta   90.00
_cell.angle_gamma   90.00
#
_symmetry.space_group_name_H-M   'P 1'
#
loop_
_entity.id
_entity.type
_entity.pdbx_description
1 polymer ?
#
loop_
_entity_poly.entity_id
_entity_poly.type
_entity_poly.pdbx_seq_one_letter_code
_entity_poly.pdbx_strand_id
1 'polypeptide(L)' 'YVWTQEGWLYLAVVIDLCLRKVVGWSMSPRMKSQLVCDALKMAAWQR' A
#
# COMPACT_ATOMS: atom_id res chain seq x y z
N TYR A 1 -9.70 -2.26 4.63
CA TYR A 1 -9.13 -3.43 5.32
C TYR A 1 -9.36 -4.64 4.44
N VAL A 2 -8.53 -5.66 4.51
CA VAL A 2 -8.60 -6.87 3.68
C VAL A 2 -8.51 -8.09 4.60
N TRP A 3 -9.36 -9.10 4.39
CA TRP A 3 -9.29 -10.35 5.13
C TRP A 3 -8.18 -11.21 4.54
N THR A 4 -7.26 -11.65 5.40
CA THR A 4 -6.16 -12.57 5.03
C THR A 4 -6.13 -13.75 6.01
N GLN A 5 -5.25 -14.72 5.77
CA GLN A 5 -5.04 -15.83 6.71
C GLN A 5 -4.46 -15.36 8.07
N GLU A 6 -3.89 -14.15 8.13
CA GLU A 6 -3.38 -13.52 9.34
C GLU A 6 -4.44 -12.64 10.04
N GLY A 7 -5.66 -12.58 9.49
CA GLY A 7 -6.78 -11.78 9.99
C GLY A 7 -7.02 -10.51 9.15
N TRP A 8 -7.61 -9.48 9.76
CA TRP A 8 -7.86 -8.20 9.10
C TRP A 8 -6.61 -7.34 9.03
N LEU A 9 -6.18 -6.99 7.81
CA LEU A 9 -5.07 -6.07 7.57
C LEU A 9 -5.54 -4.75 6.96
N TYR A 10 -4.86 -3.67 7.30
CA TYR A 10 -4.96 -2.40 6.58
C TYR A 10 -4.08 -2.46 5.35
N LEU A 11 -4.61 -2.02 4.21
CA LEU A 11 -3.92 -1.97 2.93
C LEU A 11 -3.86 -0.51 2.48
N ALA A 12 -2.64 -0.02 2.20
CA ALA A 12 -2.42 1.25 1.50
C ALA A 12 -1.99 0.96 0.06
N VAL A 13 -2.56 1.71 -0.89
CA VAL A 13 -2.31 1.56 -2.34
C VAL A 13 -2.02 2.93 -2.93
N VAL A 14 -0.97 3.02 -3.75
CA VAL A 14 -0.63 4.20 -4.55
C VAL A 14 -0.91 3.88 -6.01
N ILE A 15 -1.73 4.71 -6.65
CA ILE A 15 -2.17 4.53 -8.04
C ILE A 15 -1.63 5.68 -8.88
N ASP A 16 -0.99 5.35 -9.99
CA ASP A 16 -0.72 6.30 -11.07
C ASP A 16 -2.02 6.57 -11.83
N LEU A 17 -2.48 7.81 -11.81
CA LEU A 17 -3.72 8.25 -12.42
C LEU A 17 -3.67 8.28 -13.95
N CYS A 18 -2.49 8.46 -14.54
CA CYS A 18 -2.32 8.50 -15.99
C CYS A 18 -2.52 7.12 -16.61
N LEU A 19 -1.88 6.10 -16.01
CA LEU A 19 -1.90 4.73 -16.51
C LEU A 19 -2.91 3.83 -15.81
N ARG A 20 -3.59 4.31 -14.76
CA ARG A 20 -4.47 3.54 -13.86
C ARG A 20 -3.79 2.30 -13.29
N LYS A 21 -2.47 2.39 -13.04
CA LYS A 21 -1.65 1.29 -12.53
C LYS A 21 -1.40 1.45 -11.04
N VAL A 22 -1.42 0.34 -10.31
CA VAL A 22 -0.89 0.30 -8.95
C VAL A 22 0.63 0.37 -9.04
N VAL A 23 1.22 1.42 -8.48
CA VAL A 23 2.67 1.65 -8.50
C VAL A 23 3.34 1.34 -7.17
N GLY A 24 2.57 1.27 -6.07
CA GLY A 24 3.09 0.83 -4.77
C GLY A 24 1.96 0.43 -3.83
N TRP A 25 2.27 -0.43 -2.88
CA TRP A 25 1.32 -0.89 -1.87
C TRP A 25 2.05 -1.36 -0.60
N SER A 26 1.33 -1.40 0.52
CA SER A 26 1.84 -1.97 1.78
C SER A 26 0.67 -2.44 2.65
N MET A 27 0.91 -3.44 3.50
CA MET A 27 -0.08 -4.01 4.42
C MET A 27 0.42 -4.02 5.85
N SER A 28 -0.47 -3.76 6.82
CA SER A 28 -0.13 -3.85 8.25
C SER A 28 -1.37 -4.15 9.11
N PRO A 29 -1.23 -4.88 10.22
CA PRO A 29 -2.32 -5.05 11.18
C PRO A 29 -2.69 -3.76 11.93
N ARG A 30 -1.89 -2.69 11.81
CA ARG A 30 -2.16 -1.39 12.46
C ARG A 30 -2.18 -0.25 11.44
N MET A 31 -3.17 0.63 11.53
CA MET A 31 -3.22 1.85 10.73
C MET A 31 -2.26 2.91 11.30
N LYS A 32 -1.01 2.92 10.82
CA LYS A 32 0.01 3.92 11.16
C LYS A 32 0.46 4.68 9.91
N SER A 33 0.99 5.90 10.07
CA SER A 33 1.57 6.68 8.96
C SER A 33 2.63 5.91 8.17
N GLN A 34 3.40 5.05 8.85
CA GLN A 34 4.40 4.18 8.24
C GLN A 34 3.84 3.33 7.09
N LEU A 35 2.60 2.84 7.21
CA LEU A 35 1.93 2.04 6.18
C LEU A 35 1.86 2.80 4.85
N VAL A 36 1.55 4.10 4.90
CA VAL A 36 1.48 4.98 3.72
C VAL A 36 2.88 5.32 3.23
N CYS A 37 3.82 5.60 4.15
CA CYS A 37 5.22 5.87 3.79
C CYS A 37 5.87 4.71 3.03
N ASP A 38 5.59 3.46 3.44
CA ASP A 38 6.16 2.28 2.80
C ASP A 38 5.58 2.06 1.40
N ALA A 39 4.26 2.24 1.25
CA ALA A 39 3.61 2.18 -0.07
C ALA A 39 4.15 3.27 -1.03
N LEU A 40 4.39 4.49 -0.52
CA LEU A 40 5.00 5.59 -1.29
C LEU A 40 6.46 5.32 -1.67
N LYS A 41 7.26 4.76 -0.75
CA LYS A 41 8.65 4.37 -1.04
C LYS A 41 8.71 3.30 -2.14
N MET A 42 7.84 2.29 -2.07
CA MET A 42 7.71 1.28 -3.13
C MET A 42 7.40 1.95 -4.47
N ALA A 43 6.41 2.85 -4.50
CA ALA A 43 6.05 3.59 -5.71
C ALA A 43 7.20 4.44 -6.27
N ALA A 44 8.00 5.07 -5.40
CA ALA A 44 9.14 5.88 -5.81
C ALA A 44 10.28 5.05 -6.43
N TRP A 45 10.42 3.78 -6.06
CA TRP A 45 11.41 2.86 -6.63
C TRP A 45 10.96 2.18 -7.92
N GLN A 46 9.67 2.25 -8.27
CA GLN A 46 9.08 1.66 -9.47
C GLN A 46 9.39 2.46 -10.77
N ARG A 47 10.53 3.17 -10.83
CA ARG A 47 10.95 4.00 -11.98
C ARG A 47 11.21 3.20 -13.24
#